data_AF-A0A2V2A3Q0-F1
#
_entry.id   AF-A0A2V2A3Q0-F1
#
_cell.length_a   1.000
_cell.length_b   1.000
_cell.length_c   1.000
_cell.angle_alpha   90.00
_cell.angle_beta   90.00
_cell.angle_gamma   90.00
#
_symmetry.space_group_name_H-M   'P 1'
#
loop_
_entity.id
_entity.type
_entity.pdbx_description
1 polymer ?
#
loop_
_entity_poly.entity_id
_entity_poly.type
_entity_poly.pdbx_seq_one_letter_code
_entity_poly.pdbx_strand_id
1 'polypeptide(L)'
;MMVESDTSIKIETADTTVAEPAIKPHLILALDYGVKKMGMALGNTITETARAFDILAMNNGQPDWDNLLGIIKVWGVAKVVVGLPLNMDGSSSMLSKRAHKFARRLAHRVMEQHLPVVVSLCDERLTSVAAREIAWDNGWIKHERDPIDDISACILMSTYFADPSSSIAIDAIKAD
;
A
#
# COMPACT_ATOMS: atom_id res chain seq x y z
N MET A 1 -62.97 -41.43 21.07
CA MET A 1 -62.31 -40.22 21.60
C MET A 1 -61.00 -40.07 20.84
N MET A 2 -60.67 -38.87 20.38
CA MET A 2 -59.71 -38.63 19.29
C MET A 2 -58.99 -37.28 19.54
N VAL A 3 -57.79 -37.03 19.01
CA VAL A 3 -57.06 -37.79 17.97
C VAL A 3 -56.03 -38.77 18.56
N GLU A 4 -54.72 -38.55 18.76
CA GLU A 4 -53.78 -37.43 18.50
C GLU A 4 -52.40 -38.03 18.13
N SER A 5 -51.49 -37.25 17.52
CA SER A 5 -50.18 -37.71 17.02
C SER A 5 -49.04 -36.77 17.40
N ASP A 6 -47.99 -37.28 18.05
CA ASP A 6 -46.73 -36.55 18.23
C ASP A 6 -45.63 -37.13 17.33
N THR A 7 -45.44 -36.50 16.18
CA THR A 7 -44.36 -36.83 15.25
C THR A 7 -43.09 -36.14 15.72
N SER A 8 -42.22 -36.85 16.44
CA SER A 8 -40.92 -36.32 16.87
C SER A 8 -40.02 -36.03 15.67
N ILE A 9 -40.05 -34.79 15.18
CA ILE A 9 -39.13 -34.28 14.17
C ILE A 9 -37.73 -34.23 14.80
N LYS A 10 -36.85 -35.14 14.38
CA LYS A 10 -35.42 -35.03 14.69
C LYS A 10 -34.84 -33.88 13.86
N ILE A 11 -34.58 -32.76 14.53
CA ILE A 11 -33.77 -31.69 13.95
C ILE A 11 -32.33 -32.20 13.95
N GLU A 12 -31.84 -32.66 12.79
CA GLU A 12 -30.40 -32.82 12.60
C GLU A 12 -29.77 -31.44 12.65
N THR A 13 -29.06 -31.15 13.74
CA THR A 13 -28.15 -30.01 13.82
C THR A 13 -26.99 -30.30 12.88
N ALA A 14 -27.13 -29.87 11.62
CA ALA A 14 -26.02 -29.82 10.69
C ALA A 14 -24.92 -28.98 11.33
N ASP A 15 -23.76 -29.59 11.57
CA ASP A 15 -22.57 -28.96 12.14
C ASP A 15 -21.98 -27.98 11.12
N THR A 16 -22.70 -26.86 10.97
CA THR A 16 -22.38 -25.82 10.01
C THR A 16 -21.37 -24.90 10.69
N THR A 17 -20.12 -25.33 10.67
CA THR A 17 -18.97 -24.47 10.93
C THR A 17 -18.88 -23.42 9.83
N VAL A 18 -19.77 -22.41 9.90
CA VAL A 18 -19.67 -21.19 9.10
C VAL A 18 -18.43 -20.47 9.59
N ALA A 19 -17.30 -20.71 8.92
CA ALA A 19 -16.08 -19.97 9.18
C ALA A 19 -16.38 -18.47 9.05
N GLU A 20 -16.02 -17.69 10.08
CA GLU A 20 -16.24 -16.25 10.05
C GLU A 20 -15.58 -15.65 8.80
N PRO A 21 -16.26 -14.73 8.07
CA PRO A 21 -15.72 -14.17 6.85
C PRO A 21 -14.47 -13.36 7.18
N ALA A 22 -13.30 -13.90 6.82
CA ALA A 22 -12.02 -13.25 7.05
C ALA A 22 -12.00 -11.86 6.40
N ILE A 23 -11.97 -10.82 7.24
CA ILE A 23 -11.91 -9.43 6.79
C ILE A 23 -10.60 -9.26 6.02
N LYS A 24 -10.71 -9.09 4.70
CA LYS A 24 -9.54 -8.81 3.86
C LYS A 24 -9.13 -7.35 4.09
N PRO A 25 -7.86 -7.07 4.44
CA PRO A 25 -7.39 -5.70 4.50
C PRO A 25 -7.40 -5.09 3.09
N HIS A 26 -8.09 -3.95 2.95
CA HIS A 26 -8.27 -3.25 1.68
C HIS A 26 -7.40 -1.98 1.56
N LEU A 27 -6.57 -1.70 2.56
CA LEU A 27 -5.70 -0.54 2.58
C LEU A 27 -4.28 -0.89 2.11
N ILE A 28 -3.76 -0.04 1.25
CA ILE A 28 -2.37 -0.06 0.77
C ILE A 28 -1.73 1.24 1.25
N LEU A 29 -0.46 1.19 1.65
CA LEU A 29 0.33 2.37 2.01
C LEU A 29 1.34 2.65 0.88
N ALA A 30 1.23 3.78 0.20
CA ALA A 30 2.24 4.26 -0.74
C ALA A 30 3.24 5.15 0.00
N LEU A 31 4.53 4.95 -0.29
CA LEU A 31 5.66 5.65 0.31
C LEU A 31 6.54 6.27 -0.78
N ASP A 32 6.41 7.59 -0.98
CA ASP A 32 7.34 8.39 -1.79
C ASP A 32 8.65 8.57 -1.01
N TYR A 33 9.68 7.82 -1.39
CA TYR A 33 10.91 7.70 -0.62
C TYR A 33 11.88 8.86 -0.89
N GLY A 34 12.02 9.74 0.09
CA GLY A 34 13.08 10.75 0.14
C GLY A 34 14.08 10.54 1.29
N VAL A 35 15.27 11.12 1.12
CA VAL A 35 16.36 11.04 2.12
C VAL A 35 16.10 11.90 3.37
N LYS A 36 15.28 12.97 3.22
CA LYS A 36 14.96 13.96 4.28
C LYS A 36 13.50 13.91 4.75
N LYS A 37 12.57 13.68 3.81
CA LYS A 37 11.14 13.48 4.05
C LYS A 37 10.68 12.25 3.27
N MET A 38 9.65 11.56 3.73
CA MET A 38 8.96 10.49 3.00
C MET A 38 7.47 10.80 3.00
N GLY A 39 6.90 11.03 1.81
CA GLY A 39 5.46 11.26 1.67
C GLY A 39 4.70 9.94 1.82
N MET A 40 3.54 9.96 2.46
CA MET A 40 2.70 8.77 2.64
C MET A 40 1.28 9.01 2.15
N ALA A 41 0.72 8.02 1.47
CA ALA A 41 -0.69 8.02 1.07
C ALA A 41 -1.34 6.66 1.37
N LEU A 42 -2.59 6.69 1.82
CA LEU A 42 -3.42 5.50 1.95
C LEU A 42 -4.25 5.33 0.67
N GLY A 43 -4.12 4.17 0.03
CA GLY A 43 -4.95 3.73 -1.09
C GLY A 43 -5.98 2.69 -0.63
N ASN A 44 -7.18 2.73 -1.19
CA ASN A 44 -8.23 1.73 -0.95
C ASN A 44 -8.47 0.89 -2.21
N THR A 45 -8.30 -0.43 -2.11
CA THR A 45 -8.44 -1.36 -3.25
C THR A 45 -9.86 -1.53 -3.79
N ILE A 46 -10.89 -1.08 -3.05
CA ILE A 46 -12.30 -1.18 -3.50
C ILE A 46 -12.66 0.04 -4.36
N THR A 47 -12.15 1.22 -4.00
CA THR A 47 -12.47 2.49 -4.64
C THR A 47 -11.35 3.01 -5.53
N GLU A 48 -10.23 2.30 -5.63
CA GLU A 48 -9.02 2.61 -6.41
C GLU A 48 -8.53 4.06 -6.25
N THR A 49 -8.76 4.63 -5.06
CA THR A 49 -8.50 6.03 -4.74
C THR A 49 -7.42 6.15 -3.68
N ALA A 50 -6.58 7.16 -3.84
CA ALA A 50 -5.52 7.52 -2.91
C ALA A 50 -5.89 8.78 -2.10
N ARG A 51 -5.43 8.85 -0.85
CA ARG A 51 -5.49 10.05 -0.02
C ARG A 51 -4.14 10.27 0.67
N ALA A 52 -3.69 11.52 0.68
CA ALA A 52 -2.52 11.92 1.47
C ALA A 52 -2.78 11.57 2.95
N PHE A 53 -1.80 10.95 3.59
CA PHE A 53 -1.92 10.45 4.95
C PHE A 53 -1.06 11.28 5.92
N ASP A 54 0.26 11.29 5.72
CA ASP A 54 1.20 12.05 6.54
C ASP A 54 2.58 12.16 5.83
N ILE A 55 3.52 12.93 6.37
CA ILE A 55 4.90 13.05 5.88
C ILE A 55 5.87 12.72 7.02
N LEU A 56 6.60 11.61 6.90
CA LEU A 56 7.62 11.26 7.91
C LEU A 56 8.94 11.99 7.65
N ALA A 57 9.51 12.56 8.72
CA ALA A 57 10.88 13.03 8.72
C ALA A 57 11.84 11.82 8.65
N MET A 58 12.87 11.92 7.81
CA MET A 58 13.83 10.83 7.56
C MET A 58 15.23 11.21 8.02
N ASN A 59 15.80 10.41 8.92
CA ASN A 59 17.19 10.53 9.34
C ASN A 59 18.10 9.83 8.31
N ASN A 60 18.56 10.60 7.32
CA ASN A 60 19.43 10.12 6.23
C ASN A 60 18.84 8.91 5.49
N GLY A 61 17.53 8.95 5.22
CA GLY A 61 16.81 7.86 4.55
C GLY A 61 16.36 6.71 5.46
N GLN A 62 16.31 6.92 6.78
CA GLN A 62 15.71 6.00 7.76
C GLN A 62 14.55 6.70 8.49
N PRO A 63 13.36 6.11 8.60
CA PRO A 63 12.26 6.66 9.38
C PRO A 63 12.47 6.37 10.87
N ASP A 64 11.59 6.91 11.70
CA ASP A 64 11.19 6.22 12.92
C ASP A 64 10.47 4.91 12.53
N TRP A 65 11.09 3.78 12.85
CA TRP A 65 10.57 2.46 12.49
C TRP A 65 9.38 2.04 13.34
N ASP A 66 9.34 2.43 14.63
CA ASP A 66 8.26 2.03 15.53
C ASP A 66 6.98 2.79 15.19
N ASN A 67 7.11 4.07 14.82
CA ASN A 67 6.01 4.86 14.26
C ASN A 67 5.48 4.25 12.94
N LEU A 68 6.36 3.97 11.97
CA LEU A 68 5.95 3.42 10.67
C LEU A 68 5.28 2.04 10.80
N LEU A 69 5.82 1.14 11.63
CA LEU A 69 5.22 -0.17 11.88
C LEU A 69 3.92 -0.06 12.68
N GLY A 70 3.84 0.90 13.61
CA GLY A 70 2.62 1.26 14.32
C GLY A 70 1.50 1.68 13.36
N ILE A 71 1.79 2.58 12.42
CA ILE A 71 0.87 3.01 11.36
C ILE A 71 0.37 1.81 10.55
N ILE A 72 1.29 1.00 10.02
CA ILE A 72 0.97 -0.19 9.20
C ILE A 72 0.03 -1.15 9.95
N LYS A 73 0.30 -1.38 11.25
CA LYS A 73 -0.49 -2.27 12.11
C LYS A 73 -1.86 -1.68 12.47
N VAL A 74 -1.92 -0.41 12.89
CA VAL A 74 -3.17 0.24 13.34
C VAL A 74 -4.16 0.40 12.18
N TRP A 75 -3.67 0.73 10.98
CA TRP A 75 -4.50 0.84 9.79
C TRP A 75 -4.81 -0.50 9.11
N GLY A 76 -4.22 -1.61 9.56
CA GLY A 76 -4.42 -2.92 8.94
C GLY A 76 -4.01 -2.93 7.46
N VAL A 77 -2.86 -2.35 7.14
CA VAL A 77 -2.36 -2.24 5.75
C VAL A 77 -2.02 -3.63 5.19
N ALA A 78 -2.54 -3.97 4.01
CA ALA A 78 -2.29 -5.25 3.32
C ALA A 78 -0.96 -5.28 2.54
N LYS A 79 -0.58 -4.12 1.98
CA LYS A 79 0.57 -3.96 1.09
C LYS A 79 1.19 -2.59 1.30
N VAL A 80 2.52 -2.53 1.27
CA VAL A 80 3.26 -1.27 1.14
C VAL A 80 3.86 -1.18 -0.25
N VAL A 81 3.59 -0.08 -0.95
CA VAL A 81 4.20 0.26 -2.23
C VAL A 81 5.23 1.35 -1.99
N VAL A 82 6.50 1.06 -2.26
CA VAL A 82 7.61 2.00 -2.11
C VAL A 82 8.02 2.52 -3.47
N GLY A 83 8.15 3.83 -3.59
CA GLY A 83 8.66 4.49 -4.78
C GLY A 83 10.05 4.03 -5.19
N LEU A 84 10.24 3.69 -6.46
CA LEU A 84 11.54 3.41 -7.06
C LEU A 84 11.89 4.50 -8.10
N PRO A 85 12.60 5.57 -7.70
CA PRO A 85 12.93 6.68 -8.59
C PRO A 85 14.08 6.27 -9.51
N LEU A 86 13.74 5.71 -10.68
CA LEU A 86 14.65 5.34 -11.75
C LEU A 86 14.93 6.54 -12.68
N ASN A 87 16.06 6.51 -13.38
CA ASN A 87 16.30 7.43 -14.49
C ASN A 87 15.36 7.09 -15.66
N MET A 88 15.09 8.03 -16.58
CA MET A 88 14.15 7.80 -17.70
C MET A 88 14.48 6.57 -18.55
N ASP A 89 15.77 6.25 -18.72
CA ASP A 89 16.28 5.06 -19.43
C ASP A 89 16.12 3.74 -18.64
N GLY A 90 15.55 3.79 -17.43
CA GLY A 90 15.38 2.66 -16.52
C GLY A 90 16.62 2.36 -15.66
N SER A 91 17.71 3.12 -15.79
CA SER A 91 18.93 2.89 -15.01
C SER A 91 18.78 3.32 -13.54
N SER A 92 19.51 2.64 -12.65
CA SER A 92 19.42 2.89 -11.20
C SER A 92 20.30 4.05 -10.74
N SER A 93 19.69 4.99 -10.02
CA SER A 93 20.38 6.11 -9.37
C SER A 93 20.84 5.76 -7.95
N MET A 94 21.60 6.65 -7.32
CA MET A 94 21.93 6.54 -5.89
C MET A 94 20.68 6.61 -5.00
N LEU A 95 19.61 7.25 -5.46
CA LEU A 95 18.34 7.31 -4.73
C LEU A 95 17.56 6.00 -4.89
N SER A 96 17.47 5.40 -6.09
CA SER A 96 16.83 4.10 -6.30
C SER A 96 17.52 3.00 -5.47
N LYS A 97 18.86 3.01 -5.40
CA LYS A 97 19.63 2.09 -4.53
C LYS A 97 19.34 2.28 -3.03
N ARG A 98 18.99 3.50 -2.61
CA ARG A 98 18.55 3.79 -1.23
C ARG A 98 17.10 3.36 -0.99
N ALA A 99 16.19 3.62 -1.92
CA ALA A 99 14.80 3.17 -1.87
C ALA A 99 14.70 1.64 -1.79
N HIS A 100 15.45 0.92 -2.63
CA HIS A 100 15.51 -0.55 -2.58
C HIS A 100 16.05 -1.06 -1.23
N LYS A 101 17.10 -0.45 -0.67
CA LYS A 101 17.60 -0.78 0.68
C LYS A 101 16.58 -0.48 1.77
N PHE A 102 15.81 0.60 1.66
CA PHE A 102 14.72 0.93 2.57
C PHE A 102 13.60 -0.11 2.49
N ALA A 103 13.11 -0.44 1.30
CA ALA A 103 12.06 -1.43 1.08
C ALA A 103 12.46 -2.83 1.60
N ARG A 104 13.72 -3.28 1.38
CA ARG A 104 14.24 -4.52 1.98
C ARG A 104 14.25 -4.49 3.52
N ARG A 105 14.61 -3.36 4.13
CA ARG A 105 14.60 -3.18 5.60
C ARG A 105 13.20 -3.14 6.18
N LEU A 106 12.24 -2.60 5.43
CA LEU A 106 10.82 -2.61 5.80
C LEU A 106 10.24 -4.02 5.70
N ALA A 107 10.50 -4.74 4.59
CA ALA A 107 10.10 -6.14 4.40
C ALA A 107 10.58 -7.04 5.54
N HIS A 108 11.86 -6.90 5.94
CA HIS A 108 12.41 -7.61 7.10
C HIS A 108 11.65 -7.29 8.40
N ARG A 109 11.35 -6.02 8.66
CA ARG A 109 10.67 -5.58 9.89
C ARG A 109 9.21 -6.01 9.99
N VAL A 110 8.46 -5.98 8.89
CA VAL A 110 7.07 -6.48 8.90
C VAL A 110 7.05 -7.99 9.13
N MET A 111 8.03 -8.73 8.60
CA MET A 111 8.23 -10.15 8.87
C MET A 111 8.60 -10.42 10.35
N GLU A 112 9.54 -9.66 10.94
CA GLU A 112 9.88 -9.75 12.37
C GLU A 112 8.66 -9.50 13.27
N GLN A 113 7.81 -8.54 12.90
CA GLN A 113 6.56 -8.23 13.60
C GLN A 113 5.40 -9.19 13.27
N HIS A 114 5.63 -10.21 12.44
CA HIS A 114 4.62 -11.19 11.98
C HIS A 114 3.39 -10.53 11.33
N LEU A 115 3.57 -9.38 10.69
CA LEU A 115 2.51 -8.65 10.00
C LEU A 115 2.32 -9.24 8.59
N PRO A 116 1.09 -9.59 8.16
CA PRO A 116 0.82 -10.20 6.85
C PRO A 116 0.82 -9.15 5.72
N VAL A 117 1.97 -8.49 5.51
CA VAL A 117 2.10 -7.29 4.67
C VAL A 117 3.11 -7.53 3.56
N VAL A 118 2.67 -7.41 2.30
CA VAL A 118 3.56 -7.49 1.14
C VAL A 118 4.23 -6.13 0.92
N VAL A 119 5.56 -6.10 0.82
CA VAL A 119 6.31 -4.88 0.44
C VAL A 119 6.74 -5.00 -1.03
N SER A 120 6.40 -3.99 -1.83
CA SER A 120 6.72 -3.91 -3.25
C SER A 120 7.46 -2.61 -3.58
N LEU A 121 8.35 -2.64 -4.57
CA LEU A 121 8.86 -1.45 -5.26
C LEU A 121 8.00 -1.18 -6.48
N CYS A 122 7.67 0.08 -6.76
CA CYS A 122 6.93 0.51 -7.95
C CYS A 122 7.77 1.49 -8.77
N ASP A 123 7.79 1.33 -10.09
CA ASP A 123 8.44 2.28 -11.00
C ASP A 123 7.74 3.66 -10.93
N GLU A 124 8.53 4.72 -10.78
CA GLU A 124 8.04 6.11 -10.63
C GLU A 124 8.26 6.98 -11.87
N ARG A 125 8.59 6.40 -13.03
CA ARG A 125 8.91 7.14 -14.26
C ARG A 125 7.66 7.75 -14.94
N LEU A 126 7.04 8.71 -14.29
CA LEU A 126 6.04 9.61 -14.86
C LEU A 126 6.69 10.86 -15.47
N THR A 127 6.08 11.38 -16.53
CA THR A 127 6.39 12.73 -16.98
C THR A 127 5.72 13.76 -16.04
N SER A 128 6.31 14.96 -15.92
CA SER A 128 5.70 16.04 -15.12
C SER A 128 4.35 16.54 -15.66
N VAL A 129 3.98 16.14 -16.89
CA VAL A 129 2.66 16.35 -17.50
C VAL A 129 1.69 15.29 -16.97
N ALA A 130 2.01 14.00 -17.12
CA ALA A 130 1.18 12.90 -16.62
C ALA A 130 0.93 12.98 -15.10
N ALA A 131 1.95 13.35 -14.32
CA ALA A 131 1.79 13.57 -12.88
C ALA A 131 0.82 14.72 -12.54
N ARG A 132 0.77 15.78 -13.36
CA ARG A 132 -0.21 16.87 -13.22
C ARG A 132 -1.61 16.47 -13.68
N GLU A 133 -1.73 15.72 -14.77
CA GLU A 133 -3.00 15.18 -15.26
C GLU A 133 -3.66 14.31 -14.19
N ILE A 134 -2.92 13.35 -13.61
CA ILE A 134 -3.38 12.53 -12.47
C ILE A 134 -3.86 13.40 -11.31
N ALA A 135 -3.08 14.42 -10.93
CA ALA A 135 -3.44 15.32 -9.82
C ALA A 135 -4.69 16.18 -10.10
N TRP A 136 -4.90 16.58 -11.37
CA TRP A 136 -6.05 17.34 -11.81
C TRP A 136 -7.32 16.47 -11.83
N ASP A 137 -7.24 15.28 -12.42
CA ASP A 137 -8.36 14.34 -12.54
C ASP A 137 -8.85 13.82 -11.18
N ASN A 138 -7.95 13.69 -10.21
CA ASN A 138 -8.30 13.36 -8.83
C ASN A 138 -8.72 14.58 -7.98
N GLY A 139 -8.71 15.79 -8.55
CA GLY A 139 -9.09 17.04 -7.87
C GLY A 139 -8.14 17.45 -6.73
N TRP A 140 -6.89 16.97 -6.73
CA TRP A 140 -5.87 17.33 -5.74
C TRP A 140 -5.28 18.71 -5.97
N ILE A 141 -5.30 19.18 -7.23
CA ILE A 141 -4.98 20.56 -7.62
C ILE A 141 -6.20 21.24 -8.25
N LYS A 142 -6.22 22.57 -8.24
CA LYS A 142 -7.28 23.42 -8.84
C LYS A 142 -6.74 24.33 -9.93
N HIS A 143 -5.44 24.57 -9.93
CA HIS A 143 -4.73 25.40 -10.89
C HIS A 143 -3.47 24.67 -11.38
N GLU A 144 -3.12 24.87 -12.65
CA GLU A 144 -1.99 24.22 -13.33
C GLU A 144 -0.63 24.43 -12.62
N ARG A 145 -0.53 25.50 -11.84
CA ARG A 145 0.68 25.92 -11.10
C ARG A 145 0.67 25.53 -9.62
N ASP A 146 -0.36 24.84 -9.15
CA ASP A 146 -0.38 24.32 -7.77
C ASP A 146 0.78 23.32 -7.58
N PRO A 147 1.43 23.30 -6.41
CA PRO A 147 2.53 22.37 -6.14
C PRO A 147 2.01 20.93 -6.01
N ILE A 148 2.71 19.97 -6.62
CA ILE A 148 2.38 18.54 -6.55
C ILE A 148 3.31 17.73 -5.62
N ASP A 149 4.38 18.36 -5.10
CA ASP A 149 5.43 17.71 -4.28
C ASP A 149 4.94 17.15 -2.93
N ASP A 150 3.75 17.56 -2.48
CA ASP A 150 3.13 17.09 -1.23
C ASP A 150 2.02 16.05 -1.49
N ILE A 151 1.73 15.75 -2.77
CA ILE A 151 0.81 14.68 -3.22
C ILE A 151 1.51 13.59 -4.04
N SER A 152 2.84 13.60 -4.14
CA SER A 152 3.65 12.59 -4.83
C SER A 152 3.31 11.15 -4.44
N ALA A 153 3.10 10.88 -3.14
CA ALA A 153 2.69 9.55 -2.66
C ALA A 153 1.28 9.15 -3.13
N CYS A 154 0.39 10.11 -3.34
CA CYS A 154 -0.94 9.87 -3.92
C CYS A 154 -0.82 9.54 -5.41
N ILE A 155 0.03 10.28 -6.14
CA ILE A 155 0.32 10.04 -7.56
C ILE A 155 0.93 8.64 -7.75
N LEU A 156 1.93 8.27 -6.95
CA LEU A 156 2.51 6.92 -6.86
C LEU A 156 1.42 5.84 -6.68
N MET A 157 0.49 6.06 -5.75
CA MET A 157 -0.61 5.13 -5.50
C MET A 157 -1.58 5.02 -6.69
N SER A 158 -1.96 6.13 -7.32
CA SER A 158 -2.83 6.12 -8.51
C SER A 158 -2.16 5.46 -9.71
N THR A 159 -0.85 5.64 -9.91
CA THR A 159 -0.09 4.90 -10.93
C THR A 159 -0.05 3.41 -10.64
N TYR A 160 0.16 3.01 -9.37
CA TYR A 160 0.08 1.61 -8.97
C TYR A 160 -1.32 1.02 -9.16
N PHE A 161 -2.41 1.76 -8.93
CA PHE A 161 -3.77 1.28 -9.21
C PHE A 161 -4.05 1.16 -10.72
N ALA A 162 -3.56 2.11 -11.53
CA ALA A 162 -3.71 2.08 -12.99
C ALA A 162 -2.93 0.93 -13.65
N ASP A 163 -1.75 0.60 -13.13
CA ASP A 163 -0.96 -0.58 -13.53
C ASP A 163 -0.27 -1.24 -12.32
N PRO A 164 -0.89 -2.26 -11.69
CA PRO A 164 -0.27 -2.99 -10.60
C PRO A 164 1.00 -3.78 -11.00
N SER A 165 1.19 -4.03 -12.30
CA SER A 165 2.37 -4.74 -12.85
C SER A 165 3.62 -3.86 -12.94
N SER A 166 3.47 -2.54 -12.80
CA SER A 166 4.57 -1.59 -12.57
C SER A 166 5.32 -1.82 -11.24
N SER A 167 4.82 -2.72 -10.39
CA SER A 167 5.42 -3.07 -9.11
C SER A 167 5.96 -4.50 -9.02
N ILE A 168 7.05 -4.67 -8.28
CA ILE A 168 7.68 -5.96 -7.96
C ILE A 168 7.79 -6.15 -6.45
N ALA A 169 7.36 -7.31 -5.95
CA ALA A 169 7.46 -7.66 -4.54
C ALA A 169 8.92 -7.96 -4.14
N ILE A 170 9.34 -7.52 -2.95
CA ILE A 170 10.75 -7.58 -2.50
C ILE A 170 11.29 -9.02 -2.39
N ASP A 171 10.42 -9.96 -2.06
CA ASP A 171 10.72 -11.40 -1.99
C ASP A 171 10.94 -12.04 -3.36
N ALA A 172 10.32 -11.51 -4.42
CA ALA A 172 10.56 -11.91 -5.81
C ALA A 172 11.87 -11.33 -6.39
N ILE A 173 12.47 -10.32 -5.76
CA ILE A 173 13.75 -9.75 -6.19
C ILE A 173 14.90 -10.65 -5.70
N LYS A 174 15.53 -11.36 -6.64
CA LYS A 174 16.77 -12.10 -6.40
C LYS A 174 17.83 -11.18 -5.78
N ALA A 175 18.61 -11.70 -4.84
CA ALA A 175 19.78 -10.99 -4.35
C ALA A 175 20.85 -10.93 -5.45
N ASP A 176 21.41 -9.73 -5.66
CA ASP A 176 22.63 -9.50 -6.44
C ASP A 176 23.86 -10.06 -5.69
#